data_AF-A0A848SMR3-F1
#
_entry.id   AF-A0A848SMR3-F1
#
_cell.length_a   1.000
_cell.length_b   1.000
_cell.length_c   1.000
_cell.angle_alpha   90.00
_cell.angle_beta   90.00
_cell.angle_gamma   90.00
#
_symmetry.space_group_name_H-M   'P 1'
#
loop_
_entity.id
_entity.type
_entity.pdbx_description
1 polymer ?
#
loop_
_entity_poly.entity_id
_entity_poly.type
_entity_poly.pdbx_seq_one_letter_code
_entity_poly.pdbx_strand_id
1 'polypeptide(L)'
;LQDREDDAMVGIRSSALRLGANVRSGVGLFYAGAIGLWALGFWLLRPDPFALLTLLPVALHLAWQVATLDPSDPANPLARFRSNRWAGALMAAACFLVGNA
;
A
#
# COMPACT_ATOMS: atom_id res chain seq x y z
N LEU A 1 7.61 -1.42 -12.13
CA LEU A 1 7.31 -0.38 -13.15
C LEU A 1 8.58 0.02 -13.86
N GLN A 2 9.63 0.33 -13.10
CA GLN A 2 10.99 0.51 -13.62
C GLN A 2 11.45 -0.70 -14.46
N ASP A 3 11.26 -1.91 -13.95
CA ASP A 3 11.70 -3.12 -14.65
C ASP A 3 10.73 -3.61 -15.74
N ARG A 4 9.71 -2.82 -16.11
CA ARG A 4 8.64 -3.30 -17.00
C ARG A 4 9.14 -3.55 -18.43
N GLU A 5 10.02 -2.70 -18.94
CA GLU A 5 10.60 -2.86 -20.28
C GLU A 5 11.59 -4.03 -20.30
N ASP A 6 12.42 -4.15 -19.26
CA ASP A 6 13.36 -5.26 -19.09
C ASP A 6 12.64 -6.60 -18.94
N ASP A 7 11.59 -6.66 -18.11
CA ASP A 7 10.73 -7.83 -17.95
C ASP A 7 10.11 -8.26 -19.30
N ALA A 8 9.65 -7.30 -20.10
CA ALA A 8 9.08 -7.57 -21.41
C ALA A 8 10.11 -8.10 -22.40
N MET A 9 11.33 -7.54 -22.41
CA MET A 9 12.43 -7.97 -23.28
C MET A 9 12.89 -9.40 -22.97
N VAL A 10 12.88 -9.80 -21.69
CA VAL A 10 13.31 -11.14 -21.25
C VAL A 10 12.14 -12.13 -21.15
N GLY A 11 10.90 -11.68 -21.42
CA GLY A 11 9.69 -12.53 -21.44
C GLY A 11 9.14 -12.89 -20.05
N ILE A 12 9.54 -12.15 -19.01
CA ILE A 12 9.02 -12.31 -17.65
C ILE A 12 7.58 -11.82 -17.61
N ARG A 13 6.64 -12.62 -17.08
CA ARG A 13 5.21 -12.24 -16.98
C ARG A 13 4.90 -11.58 -15.64
N SER A 14 5.47 -10.41 -15.37
CA SER A 14 5.27 -9.72 -14.09
C SER A 14 3.86 -9.13 -13.93
N SER A 15 3.44 -8.94 -12.67
CA SER A 15 2.17 -8.27 -12.34
C SER A 15 2.13 -6.84 -12.89
N ALA A 16 3.28 -6.17 -13.00
CA ALA A 16 3.40 -4.85 -13.61
C ALA A 16 3.10 -4.86 -15.12
N LEU A 17 3.44 -5.95 -15.81
CA LEU A 17 3.05 -6.15 -17.20
C LEU A 17 1.55 -6.42 -17.35
N ARG A 18 1.01 -7.32 -16.52
CA ARG A 18 -0.42 -7.66 -16.51
C ARG A 18 -1.33 -6.47 -16.20
N LEU A 19 -0.95 -5.63 -15.24
CA LEU A 19 -1.75 -4.47 -14.86
C LEU A 19 -1.68 -3.34 -15.88
N GLY A 20 -0.58 -3.21 -16.64
CA GLY A 20 -0.55 -2.26 -17.76
C GLY A 20 -0.78 -0.81 -17.34
N ALA A 21 -1.64 -0.13 -18.09
CA ALA A 21 -2.11 1.22 -17.76
C ALA A 21 -2.91 1.29 -16.44
N ASN A 22 -3.40 0.15 -15.94
CA ASN A 22 -4.20 0.06 -14.72
C ASN A 22 -3.37 -0.18 -13.46
N VAL A 23 -2.03 -0.03 -13.50
CA VAL A 23 -1.18 -0.25 -12.32
C VAL A 23 -1.63 0.59 -11.12
N ARG A 24 -2.00 1.85 -11.33
CA ARG A 24 -2.50 2.72 -10.24
C ARG A 24 -3.76 2.14 -9.58
N SER A 25 -4.74 1.73 -10.38
CA SER A 25 -5.99 1.13 -9.90
C SER A 25 -5.76 -0.23 -9.23
N GLY A 26 -4.88 -1.06 -9.81
CA GLY A 26 -4.52 -2.36 -9.25
C GLY A 26 -3.84 -2.24 -7.89
N VAL A 27 -2.86 -1.34 -7.76
CA VAL A 27 -2.21 -1.04 -6.48
C VAL A 27 -3.24 -0.49 -5.47
N GLY A 28 -4.12 0.42 -5.91
CA GLY A 28 -5.20 0.93 -5.08
C GLY A 28 -6.11 -0.16 -4.52
N LEU A 29 -6.49 -1.15 -5.33
CA LEU A 29 -7.30 -2.28 -4.90
C LEU A 29 -6.58 -3.13 -3.84
N PHE A 30 -5.29 -3.43 -4.05
CA PHE A 30 -4.51 -4.19 -3.06
C PHE A 30 -4.34 -3.42 -1.75
N TYR A 31 -4.11 -2.11 -1.81
CA TYR A 31 -4.02 -1.28 -0.61
C TYR A 31 -5.36 -1.20 0.14
N ALA A 32 -6.48 -1.05 -0.57
CA ALA A 32 -7.81 -1.11 0.05
C ALA A 32 -8.07 -2.47 0.73
N GLY A 33 -7.70 -3.58 0.06
CA GLY A 33 -7.79 -4.92 0.63
C GLY A 33 -6.93 -5.09 1.89
N ALA A 34 -5.69 -4.58 1.88
CA ALA A 34 -4.81 -4.61 3.04
C ALA A 34 -5.41 -3.84 4.23
N ILE A 35 -5.89 -2.61 4.01
CA ILE A 35 -6.57 -1.82 5.05
C ILE A 35 -7.79 -2.56 5.59
N GLY A 36 -8.61 -3.17 4.72
CA GLY A 36 -9.78 -3.94 5.14
C GLY A 36 -9.42 -5.16 6.01
N LEU A 37 -8.38 -5.91 5.63
CA LEU A 37 -7.90 -7.05 6.41
C LEU A 37 -7.29 -6.63 7.75
N TRP A 38 -6.55 -5.51 7.79
CA TRP A 38 -6.02 -4.98 9.05
C TRP A 38 -7.12 -4.46 9.96
N ALA A 39 -8.12 -3.77 9.41
CA ALA A 39 -9.30 -3.34 10.16
C ALA A 39 -10.05 -4.55 10.75
N LEU A 40 -10.23 -5.62 9.96
CA LEU A 40 -10.80 -6.87 10.44
C LEU A 40 -9.95 -7.49 11.56
N GLY A 41 -8.62 -7.54 11.40
CA GLY A 41 -7.72 -8.06 12.42
C GLY A 41 -7.81 -7.26 13.73
N PHE A 42 -7.85 -5.93 13.63
CA PHE A 42 -8.01 -5.05 14.80
C PHE A 42 -9.38 -5.26 15.45
N TRP A 43 -10.46 -5.39 14.66
CA TRP A 43 -11.80 -5.68 15.17
C TRP A 43 -11.90 -7.01 15.90
N LEU A 44 -11.25 -8.06 15.38
CA LEU A 44 -11.23 -9.38 16.00
C LEU A 44 -10.43 -9.40 17.30
N LEU A 45 -9.37 -8.59 17.40
CA LEU A 45 -8.60 -8.43 18.64
C LEU A 45 -9.33 -7.55 19.67
N ARG A 46 -9.92 -6.46 19.19
CA ARG A 46 -10.58 -5.43 20.00
C ARG A 46 -11.75 -4.83 19.19
N PRO A 47 -13.00 -5.24 19.46
CA PRO A 47 -14.18 -4.79 18.72
C PRO A 47 -14.62 -3.39 19.17
N ASP A 48 -13.71 -2.42 19.04
CA ASP A 48 -13.89 -1.02 19.38
C ASP A 48 -13.72 -0.18 18.10
N PRO A 49 -14.76 0.55 17.66
CA PRO A 49 -14.65 1.46 16.50
C PRO A 49 -13.52 2.49 16.63
N PHE A 50 -13.16 2.93 17.84
CA PHE A 50 -12.06 3.87 18.03
C PHE A 50 -10.69 3.22 17.77
N ALA A 51 -10.54 1.92 17.97
CA ALA A 51 -9.32 1.19 17.62
C ALA A 51 -9.06 1.25 16.11
N LEU A 52 -10.10 1.28 15.28
CA LEU A 52 -9.97 1.39 13.82
C LEU A 52 -9.44 2.76 13.36
N LEU A 53 -9.65 3.83 14.14
CA LEU A 53 -9.13 5.16 13.82
C LEU A 53 -7.60 5.20 13.80
N THR A 54 -6.94 4.28 14.52
CA THR A 54 -5.47 4.15 14.51
C THR A 54 -4.92 3.77 13.12
N LEU A 55 -5.75 3.24 12.22
CA LEU A 55 -5.37 2.92 10.84
C LEU A 55 -5.41 4.14 9.90
N LEU A 56 -6.01 5.27 10.31
CA LEU A 56 -6.12 6.45 9.44
C LEU A 56 -4.77 6.95 8.89
N PRO A 57 -3.69 7.06 9.69
CA PRO A 57 -2.41 7.54 9.18
C PRO A 57 -1.83 6.66 8.06
N VAL A 58 -1.84 5.33 8.24
CA VAL A 58 -1.35 4.40 7.20
C VAL A 58 -2.27 4.40 5.98
N ALA A 59 -3.59 4.47 6.17
CA ALA A 59 -4.55 4.57 5.07
C ALA A 59 -4.33 5.82 4.21
N LEU A 60 -4.13 6.99 4.85
CA LEU A 60 -3.83 8.24 4.16
C LEU A 60 -2.48 8.19 3.43
N HIS A 61 -1.46 7.56 4.02
CA HIS A 61 -0.16 7.37 3.36
C HIS A 61 -0.29 6.53 2.09
N LEU A 62 -1.00 5.40 2.16
CA LEU A 62 -1.25 4.53 1.01
C LEU A 62 -2.11 5.22 -0.06
N ALA A 63 -3.12 6.00 0.35
CA ALA A 63 -3.95 6.79 -0.55
C ALA A 63 -3.10 7.85 -1.28
N TRP A 64 -2.19 8.53 -0.58
CA TRP A 64 -1.24 9.46 -1.19
C TRP A 64 -0.32 8.76 -2.20
N GLN A 65 0.20 7.57 -1.87
CA GLN A 65 1.02 6.80 -2.81
C GLN A 65 0.26 6.49 -4.10
N VAL A 66 -0.99 6.03 -3.99
CA VAL A 66 -1.85 5.74 -5.15
C VAL A 66 -2.18 7.03 -5.90
N ALA A 67 -2.48 8.12 -5.20
CA ALA A 67 -2.85 9.40 -5.81
C ALA A 67 -1.71 10.02 -6.62
N THR A 68 -0.47 9.78 -6.21
CA THR A 68 0.74 10.41 -6.76
C THR A 68 1.66 9.42 -7.48
N LEU A 69 1.21 8.18 -7.68
CA LEU A 69 1.91 7.19 -8.47
C LEU A 69 1.88 7.62 -9.93
N ASP A 70 3.06 7.91 -10.46
CA ASP A 70 3.27 8.31 -11.83
C ASP A 70 4.18 7.29 -12.54
N PRO A 71 3.63 6.44 -13.42
CA PRO A 71 4.43 5.49 -14.20
C PRO A 71 5.31 6.13 -15.27
N SER A 72 5.04 7.40 -15.64
CA SER A 72 5.80 8.12 -16.68
C SER A 72 7.09 8.73 -16.15
N ASP A 73 7.17 8.98 -14.84
CA ASP A 73 8.40 9.35 -14.14
C ASP A 73 9.13 8.09 -13.66
N PRO A 74 10.30 7.74 -14.23
CA PRO A 74 11.02 6.52 -13.87
C PRO A 74 11.52 6.52 -12.41
N ALA A 75 11.65 7.68 -11.75
CA ALA A 75 12.07 7.76 -10.35
C ALA A 75 10.90 7.60 -9.37
N ASN A 76 9.68 7.95 -9.78
CA ASN A 76 8.50 7.98 -8.91
C ASN A 76 8.16 6.61 -8.29
N PRO A 77 8.10 5.49 -9.04
CA PRO A 77 7.80 4.18 -8.45
C PRO A 77 8.77 3.77 -7.34
N LEU A 78 10.06 4.02 -7.51
CA LEU A 78 11.07 3.73 -6.48
C LEU A 78 10.92 4.65 -5.27
N ALA A 79 10.59 5.92 -5.49
CA ALA A 79 10.29 6.85 -4.40
C ALA A 79 9.07 6.37 -3.58
N ARG A 80 7.99 5.93 -4.23
CA ARG A 80 6.82 5.32 -3.55
C ARG A 80 7.21 4.05 -2.81
N PHE A 81 7.98 3.16 -3.44
CA PHE A 81 8.45 1.95 -2.78
C PHE A 81 9.28 2.25 -1.52
N ARG A 82 10.22 3.20 -1.60
CA ARG A 82 11.04 3.63 -0.45
C ARG A 82 10.22 4.29 0.66
N SER A 83 9.09 4.92 0.33
CA SER A 83 8.20 5.50 1.33
C SER A 83 7.45 4.44 2.15
N ASN A 84 7.42 3.16 1.72
CA ASN A 84 6.83 2.07 2.51
C ASN A 84 7.48 1.87 3.89
N ARG A 85 8.70 2.37 4.11
CA ARG A 85 9.29 2.43 5.47
C ARG A 85 8.37 3.18 6.45
N TRP A 86 7.73 4.25 5.97
CA TRP A 86 6.79 5.04 6.74
C TRP A 86 5.46 4.33 6.88
N ALA A 87 4.96 3.69 5.82
CA ALA A 87 3.77 2.84 5.92
C ALA A 87 3.94 1.75 7.00
N GLY A 88 5.09 1.08 7.04
CA GLY A 88 5.43 0.11 8.07
C GLY A 88 5.49 0.72 9.47
N ALA A 89 6.15 1.88 9.63
CA ALA A 89 6.21 2.58 10.92
C ALA A 89 4.81 3.02 11.42
N LEU A 90 3.96 3.52 10.53
CA LEU A 90 2.60 3.95 10.86
C LEU A 90 1.72 2.75 11.27
N MET A 91 1.85 1.61 10.58
CA MET A 91 1.18 0.37 10.98
C MET A 91 1.68 -0.12 12.34
N ALA A 92 2.99 -0.12 12.57
CA ALA A 92 3.56 -0.52 13.86
C ALA A 92 3.04 0.37 15.01
N ALA A 93 2.92 1.68 14.79
CA ALA A 93 2.32 2.60 15.75
C ALA A 93 0.83 2.28 16.00
N ALA A 94 0.07 1.95 14.96
CA ALA A 94 -1.33 1.54 15.10
C ALA A 94 -1.46 0.26 15.96
N CYS A 95 -0.66 -0.77 15.66
CA CYS A 95 -0.60 -1.99 16.47
C CYS A 95 -0.22 -1.71 17.92
N PHE A 96 0.77 -0.84 18.15
CA PHE A 96 1.18 -0.46 19.51
C PHE A 96 0.05 0.20 20.28
N LEU A 97 -0.67 1.15 19.69
CA LEU A 97 -1.80 1.82 20.32
C LEU A 97 -2.94 0.83 20.64
N VAL A 98 -3.33 -0.02 19.68
CA VAL A 98 -4.41 -0.99 19.88
C VAL A 98 -4.02 -2.09 20.89
N GLY A 99 -2.74 -2.46 20.95
CA GLY A 99 -2.22 -3.46 21.87
C GLY A 99 -2.05 -2.98 23.31
N ASN A 100 -1.93 -1.66 23.55
CA ASN A 100 -1.67 -1.08 24.87
C ASN A 100 -2.83 -0.23 25.44
N ALA A 101 -3.90 -0.05 24.68
CA ALA A 101 -5.10 0.63 25.15
C ALA A 101 -5.99 -0.27 26.02
#